data_AF-A0A960JNS5-F1
#
_entry.id   AF-A0A960JNS5-F1
#
_cell.length_a   1.000
_cell.length_b   1.000
_cell.length_c   1.000
_cell.angle_alpha   90.00
_cell.angle_beta   90.00
_cell.angle_gamma   90.00
#
_symmetry.space_group_name_H-M   'P 1'
#
loop_
_entity.id
_entity.type
_entity.pdbx_description
1 polymer ?
#
loop_
_entity_poly.entity_id
_entity_poly.type
_entity_poly.pdbx_seq_one_letter_code
_entity_poly.pdbx_strand_id
1 'polypeptide(L)'
;AGCHTNFSTKAMRENYDAIIAACESLGAPGKPEEHLAVYGHGYEDRLTGDHETAHFSEFRYGVSDRGASVRIPWQVAQDQKGYIEDRRPNANIDPYEVAGLMTNTVCTDWAKR
;
A
#
# COMPACT_ATOMS: atom_id res chain seq x y z
N ALA A 1 -10.03 -11.43 7.77
CA ALA A 1 -10.64 -10.33 7.01
C ALA A 1 -9.66 -9.16 6.94
N GLY A 2 -9.61 -8.42 5.82
CA GLY A 2 -8.70 -7.28 5.63
C GLY A 2 -9.44 -5.94 5.62
N CYS A 3 -8.69 -4.84 5.76
CA CYS A 3 -9.18 -3.46 5.68
C CYS A 3 -8.46 -2.73 4.53
N HIS A 4 -8.74 -3.11 3.28
CA HIS A 4 -8.04 -2.51 2.14
C HIS A 4 -8.15 -0.99 2.16
N THR A 5 -7.01 -0.32 2.10
CA THR A 5 -6.93 1.14 2.24
C THR A 5 -6.53 1.76 0.92
N ASN A 6 -7.44 2.54 0.35
CA ASN A 6 -7.18 3.29 -0.88
C ASN A 6 -6.55 4.65 -0.53
N PHE A 7 -5.43 5.00 -1.19
CA PHE A 7 -4.70 6.23 -0.91
C PHE A 7 -4.33 6.99 -2.19
N SER A 8 -4.46 8.32 -2.14
CA SER A 8 -3.95 9.21 -3.19
C SER A 8 -3.62 10.61 -2.67
N THR A 9 -2.58 11.21 -3.23
CA THR A 9 -2.29 12.64 -3.13
C THR A 9 -2.83 13.39 -4.35
N LYS A 10 -2.78 14.73 -4.32
CA LYS A 10 -3.12 15.52 -5.51
C LYS A 10 -2.24 15.14 -6.71
N ALA A 11 -0.93 15.00 -6.50
CA ALA A 11 0.02 14.63 -7.54
C ALA A 11 -0.31 13.26 -8.16
N MET A 12 -0.68 12.26 -7.34
CA MET A 12 -1.08 10.92 -7.82
C MET A 12 -2.35 10.96 -8.70
N ARG A 13 -3.26 11.90 -8.44
CA ARG A 13 -4.47 12.11 -9.25
C ARG A 13 -4.22 12.84 -10.57
N GLU A 14 -3.00 13.32 -10.79
CA GLU A 14 -2.60 14.09 -11.97
C GLU A 14 -1.45 13.41 -12.75
N ASN A 15 -0.63 12.56 -12.11
CA ASN A 15 0.55 11.95 -12.68
C ASN A 15 0.76 10.49 -12.19
N TYR A 16 0.98 9.56 -13.12
CA TYR A 16 1.28 8.16 -12.84
C TYR A 16 2.63 7.94 -12.13
N ASP A 17 3.63 8.78 -12.39
CA ASP A 17 4.94 8.65 -11.74
C ASP A 17 4.85 8.84 -10.22
N ALA A 18 3.94 9.69 -9.76
CA ALA A 18 3.68 9.88 -8.33
C ALA A 18 3.04 8.62 -7.70
N ILE A 19 2.33 7.81 -8.49
CA ILE A 19 1.75 6.54 -8.06
C ILE A 19 2.85 5.50 -7.91
N ILE A 20 3.74 5.38 -8.91
CA ILE A 20 4.89 4.48 -8.85
C ILE A 20 5.80 4.86 -7.68
N ALA A 21 6.10 6.15 -7.50
CA ALA A 21 6.89 6.63 -6.37
C ALA A 21 6.25 6.27 -5.02
N ALA A 22 4.92 6.38 -4.88
CA ALA A 22 4.22 5.96 -3.67
C ALA A 22 4.36 4.46 -3.40
N CYS A 23 4.23 3.61 -4.42
CA CYS A 23 4.45 2.18 -4.31
C CYS A 23 5.89 1.83 -3.91
N GLU A 24 6.88 2.49 -4.51
CA GLU A 24 8.30 2.31 -4.19
C GLU A 24 8.62 2.74 -2.75
N SER A 25 8.08 3.88 -2.29
CA SER A 25 8.25 4.34 -0.91
C SER A 25 7.70 3.35 0.11
N LEU A 26 6.54 2.73 -0.16
CA LEU A 26 5.97 1.70 0.71
C LEU A 26 6.78 0.39 0.72
N GLY A 27 7.53 0.14 -0.34
CA GLY A 27 8.42 -1.03 -0.49
C GLY A 27 9.88 -0.75 -0.13
N ALA A 28 10.22 0.48 0.28
CA ALA A 28 11.58 0.84 0.63
C ALA A 28 12.07 0.02 1.84
N PRO A 29 13.40 -0.23 1.98
CA PRO A 29 13.93 -1.04 3.06
C PRO A 29 13.45 -0.58 4.45
N GLY A 30 12.86 -1.50 5.23
CA GLY A 30 12.34 -1.23 6.57
C GLY A 30 10.91 -0.68 6.61
N LYS A 31 10.35 -0.23 5.48
CA LYS A 31 8.98 0.31 5.41
C LYS A 31 7.90 -0.77 5.48
N PRO A 32 8.03 -1.93 4.81
CA PRO A 32 7.09 -3.03 4.98
C PRO A 32 6.94 -3.45 6.45
N GLU A 33 8.04 -3.58 7.18
CA GLU A 33 8.08 -3.99 8.58
C GLU A 33 7.47 -2.92 9.50
N GLU A 34 7.80 -1.64 9.29
CA GLU A 34 7.22 -0.51 10.02
C GLU A 34 5.69 -0.46 9.87
N HIS A 35 5.19 -0.67 8.66
CA HIS A 35 3.75 -0.70 8.39
C HIS A 35 3.09 -1.96 8.98
N LEU A 36 3.71 -3.14 8.85
CA LEU A 36 3.15 -4.38 9.39
C LEU A 36 3.03 -4.35 10.92
N ALA A 37 3.93 -3.66 11.62
CA ALA A 37 3.90 -3.52 13.07
C ALA A 37 2.60 -2.88 13.60
N VAL A 38 1.95 -2.03 12.79
CA VAL A 38 0.68 -1.37 13.15
C VAL A 38 -0.52 -1.91 12.36
N TYR A 39 -0.33 -2.90 11.47
CA TYR A 39 -1.39 -3.35 10.55
C TYR A 39 -2.43 -4.30 11.17
N GLY A 40 -2.58 -4.23 12.49
CA GLY A 40 -3.46 -5.05 13.30
C GLY A 40 -2.85 -6.39 13.68
N HIS A 41 -3.25 -6.93 14.82
CA HIS A 41 -2.70 -8.20 15.34
C HIS A 41 -3.12 -9.41 14.49
N GLY A 42 -2.28 -10.45 14.47
CA GLY A 42 -2.54 -11.71 13.75
C GLY A 42 -2.48 -11.55 12.24
N TYR A 43 -1.64 -10.66 11.73
CA TYR A 43 -1.43 -10.49 10.29
C TYR A 43 -0.74 -11.70 9.68
N GLU A 44 0.07 -12.43 10.45
CA GLU A 44 0.76 -13.65 10.03
C GLU A 44 -0.22 -14.76 9.61
N ASP A 45 -1.34 -14.90 10.32
CA ASP A 45 -2.37 -15.89 10.03
C ASP A 45 -3.17 -15.55 8.76
N ARG A 46 -3.15 -14.28 8.32
CA ARG A 46 -3.89 -13.79 7.15
C ARG A 46 -3.01 -13.65 5.91
N LEU A 47 -1.81 -13.10 6.07
CA LEU A 47 -0.88 -12.73 4.99
C LEU A 47 0.02 -13.92 4.64
N THR A 48 -0.60 -15.02 4.21
CA THR A 48 0.10 -16.28 3.92
C THR A 48 0.53 -16.44 2.46
N GLY A 49 0.02 -15.61 1.54
CA GLY A 49 0.27 -15.75 0.10
C GLY A 49 -0.80 -16.55 -0.66
N ASP A 50 -1.58 -17.39 0.02
CA ASP A 50 -2.47 -18.37 -0.64
C ASP A 50 -3.88 -17.84 -0.95
N HIS A 51 -4.24 -16.64 -0.45
CA HIS A 51 -5.62 -16.12 -0.50
C HIS A 51 -5.72 -14.62 -0.86
N GLU A 52 -5.32 -14.27 -2.10
CA GLU A 52 -5.49 -12.92 -2.67
C GLU A 52 -4.78 -11.79 -1.90
N THR A 53 -3.55 -12.06 -1.43
CA THR A 53 -2.64 -11.11 -0.79
C THR A 53 -1.22 -11.68 -0.75
N ALA A 54 -0.20 -10.82 -0.78
CA ALA A 54 1.19 -11.24 -0.64
C ALA A 54 1.48 -11.85 0.73
N HIS A 55 2.52 -12.69 0.80
CA HIS A 55 3.07 -13.15 2.07
C HIS A 55 3.65 -11.97 2.85
N PHE A 56 3.49 -11.92 4.19
CA PHE A 56 3.92 -10.77 5.00
C PHE A 56 5.42 -10.45 4.87
N SER A 57 6.26 -11.44 4.58
CA SER A 57 7.71 -11.24 4.42
C SER A 57 8.13 -10.63 3.09
N GLU A 58 7.20 -10.45 2.15
CA GLU A 58 7.49 -9.92 0.82
C GLU A 58 6.62 -8.69 0.53
N PHE A 59 7.26 -7.63 0.04
CA PHE A 59 6.55 -6.49 -0.51
C PHE A 59 6.54 -6.55 -2.03
N ARG A 60 5.35 -6.54 -2.62
CA ARG A 60 5.15 -6.51 -4.07
C ARG A 60 4.03 -5.52 -4.40
N TYR A 61 4.19 -4.82 -5.52
CA TYR A 61 3.11 -4.02 -6.10
C TYR A 61 2.92 -4.39 -7.57
N GLY A 62 1.70 -4.27 -8.07
CA GLY A 62 1.38 -4.65 -9.44
C GLY A 62 0.08 -4.04 -9.95
N VAL A 63 -0.02 -3.91 -11.27
CA VAL A 63 -1.25 -3.48 -11.95
C VAL A 63 -2.24 -4.64 -11.97
N SER A 64 -3.41 -4.43 -11.39
CA SER A 64 -4.48 -5.43 -11.26
C SER A 64 -4.10 -6.70 -10.50
N ASP A 65 -2.92 -6.73 -9.89
CA ASP A 65 -2.44 -7.89 -9.14
C ASP A 65 -3.10 -7.93 -7.76
N ARG A 66 -3.96 -8.92 -7.54
CA ARG A 66 -4.60 -9.15 -6.25
C ARG A 66 -3.68 -9.89 -5.26
N GLY A 67 -2.67 -10.60 -5.75
CA GLY A 67 -1.66 -11.28 -4.94
C GLY A 67 -0.54 -10.35 -4.49
N ALA A 68 -0.49 -9.11 -4.97
CA ALA A 68 0.44 -8.10 -4.51
C ALA A 68 0.03 -7.51 -3.15
N SER A 69 1.03 -6.96 -2.43
CA SER A 69 0.83 -6.22 -1.18
C SER A 69 0.08 -4.91 -1.44
N VAL A 70 0.44 -4.22 -2.52
CA VAL A 70 -0.21 -2.99 -3.00
C VAL A 70 -0.69 -3.20 -4.43
N ARG A 71 -1.98 -2.93 -4.69
CA ARG A 71 -2.57 -3.06 -6.01
C ARG A 71 -2.76 -1.68 -6.64
N ILE A 72 -2.32 -1.55 -7.89
CA ILE A 72 -2.70 -0.42 -8.76
C ILE A 72 -3.91 -0.87 -9.58
N PRO A 73 -5.11 -0.27 -9.43
CA PRO A 73 -6.28 -0.65 -10.22
C PRO A 73 -6.03 -0.49 -11.73
N TRP A 74 -6.63 -1.35 -12.56
CA TRP A 74 -6.46 -1.27 -14.01
C TRP A 74 -6.85 0.09 -14.59
N GLN A 75 -7.91 0.72 -14.06
CA GLN A 75 -8.33 2.05 -14.51
C GLN A 75 -7.25 3.10 -14.26
N VAL A 76 -6.50 2.99 -13.16
CA VAL A 76 -5.42 3.92 -12.82
C VAL A 76 -4.25 3.76 -13.78
N ALA A 77 -3.95 2.51 -14.17
CA ALA A 77 -2.95 2.23 -15.19
C ALA A 77 -3.41 2.64 -16.61
N GLN A 78 -4.71 2.62 -16.90
CA GLN A 78 -5.24 3.10 -18.17
C GLN A 78 -5.26 4.64 -18.25
N ASP A 79 -5.79 5.29 -17.21
CA ASP A 79 -5.96 6.74 -17.14
C ASP A 79 -4.66 7.48 -16.79
N GLN A 80 -3.61 6.72 -16.43
CA GLN A 80 -2.30 7.24 -16.01
C GLN A 80 -2.38 8.21 -14.81
N LYS A 81 -3.39 8.01 -13.94
CA LYS A 81 -3.63 8.82 -12.74
C LYS A 81 -4.65 8.14 -11.82
N GLY A 82 -4.61 8.45 -10.53
CA GLY A 82 -5.61 7.97 -9.56
C GLY A 82 -5.04 7.68 -8.18
N TYR A 83 -5.13 6.41 -7.76
CA TYR A 83 -4.87 5.95 -6.40
C TYR A 83 -4.23 4.55 -6.36
N ILE A 84 -3.68 4.19 -5.20
CA ILE A 84 -3.20 2.83 -4.88
C ILE A 84 -4.11 2.19 -3.83
N GLU A 85 -4.19 0.86 -3.81
CA GLU A 85 -4.89 0.08 -2.77
C GLU A 85 -3.84 -0.72 -1.97
N ASP A 86 -3.63 -0.39 -0.70
CA ASP A 86 -2.86 -1.23 0.22
C ASP A 86 -3.77 -2.33 0.79
N ARG A 87 -3.39 -3.59 0.56
CA ARG A 87 -4.18 -4.79 0.91
C ARG A 87 -3.67 -5.49 2.16
N ARG A 88 -2.56 -5.02 2.73
CA ARG A 88 -1.91 -5.57 3.93
C ARG A 88 -2.62 -5.26 5.27
N PRO A 89 -3.39 -4.17 5.44
CA PRO A 89 -4.14 -3.92 6.67
C PRO A 89 -5.13 -5.03 7.06
N ASN A 90 -5.10 -5.46 8.31
CA ASN A 90 -6.14 -6.34 8.87
C ASN A 90 -7.42 -5.57 9.21
N ALA A 91 -8.53 -6.30 9.40
CA ALA A 91 -9.81 -5.71 9.78
C ALA A 91 -9.84 -5.09 11.19
N ASN A 92 -8.92 -5.48 12.08
CA ASN A 92 -8.81 -5.01 13.47
C ASN A 92 -7.83 -3.84 13.65
N ILE A 93 -7.46 -3.20 12.55
CA ILE A 93 -6.46 -2.14 12.53
C ILE A 93 -6.98 -0.83 13.13
N ASP A 94 -6.09 -0.03 13.73
CA ASP A 94 -6.41 1.35 14.09
C ASP A 94 -6.36 2.24 12.82
N PRO A 95 -7.49 2.84 12.39
CA PRO A 95 -7.51 3.66 11.19
C PRO A 95 -6.65 4.92 11.31
N TYR A 96 -6.38 5.44 12.52
CA TYR A 96 -5.52 6.61 12.71
C TYR A 96 -4.06 6.28 12.46
N GLU A 97 -3.59 5.12 12.92
CA GLU A 97 -2.20 4.67 12.71
C GLU A 97 -1.92 4.46 11.22
N VAL A 98 -2.85 3.82 10.50
CA VAL A 98 -2.74 3.62 9.05
C VAL A 98 -2.68 4.93 8.31
N ALA A 99 -3.63 5.83 8.59
CA ALA A 99 -3.71 7.10 7.89
C ALA A 99 -2.44 7.93 8.13
N GLY A 100 -1.95 7.94 9.38
CA GLY A 100 -0.72 8.62 9.77
C GLY A 100 0.51 8.05 9.05
N LEU A 101 0.72 6.73 9.10
CA LEU A 101 1.88 6.09 8.48
C LEU A 101 1.84 6.13 6.96
N MET A 102 0.68 5.93 6.34
CA MET A 102 0.52 6.05 4.89
C MET A 102 0.88 7.46 4.42
N THR A 103 0.37 8.48 5.12
CA THR A 103 0.67 9.88 4.81
C THR A 103 2.14 10.17 5.04
N ASN A 104 2.72 9.71 6.15
CA ASN A 104 4.13 9.94 6.45
C ASN A 104 5.05 9.30 5.41
N THR A 105 4.89 8.01 5.12
CA THR A 105 5.77 7.30 4.18
C THR A 105 5.64 7.85 2.77
N VAL A 106 4.41 8.07 2.27
CA VAL A 106 4.22 8.50 0.88
C VAL A 106 4.53 9.99 0.68
N CYS A 107 4.07 10.87 1.59
CA CYS A 107 4.21 12.32 1.39
C CYS A 107 5.59 12.85 1.82
N THR A 108 6.24 12.24 2.82
CA THR A 108 7.56 12.70 3.28
C THR A 108 8.65 12.35 2.28
N ASP A 109 8.56 11.19 1.62
CA ASP A 109 9.53 10.84 0.58
C ASP A 109 9.30 11.62 -0.71
N TRP A 110 8.05 11.95 -1.05
CA TRP A 110 7.75 12.85 -2.16
C TRP A 110 8.32 14.26 -1.92
N ALA A 111 8.20 14.79 -0.70
CA ALA A 111 8.73 16.12 -0.37
C ALA A 111 10.27 16.22 -0.45
N LYS A 112 10.98 15.08 -0.52
CA LYS A 112 12.44 15.02 -0.68
C LYS A 112 12.90 14.93 -2.14
N ARG A 113 11.99 14.68 -3.09
CA ARG A 113 12.26 14.58 -4.53
C ARG A 113 11.96 15.91 -5.21
#